data_AF-A0A968BMQ5-F1
#
_entry.id   AF-A0A968BMQ5-F1
#
_cell.length_a   1.000
_cell.length_b   1.000
_cell.length_c   1.000
_cell.angle_alpha   90.00
_cell.angle_beta   90.00
_cell.angle_gamma   90.00
#
_symmetry.space_group_name_H-M   'P 1'
#
loop_
_entity.id
_entity.type
_entity.pdbx_description
1 polymer ?
#
loop_
_entity_poly.entity_id
_entity_poly.type
_entity_poly.pdbx_seq_one_letter_code
_entity_poly.pdbx_strand_id
1 'polypeptide(L)'
;MIDALVGYFHGQRIRIQDELEPRIPDDRKAIQLPLPFWNAEEKSLLSILLPFLQRGAEGGVGVQQAIVEGMGIGIDWTLPFTEAADWARKYGGKLVKGVTRTTKDRVGTAVANWIEQPDKTLPDLWQSLMDDHAFSRARAKLIAITETTASYARGEQVAARELEKAGYFEYEKEWQTAADDSVCPICRPLQGERVQGTRANFDTKVGPLKGPPAHPGCRCWVNMVPAVPS
;
A
#
# COMPACT_ATOMS: atom_id res chain seq x y z
N MET A 1 10.29 6.41 -3.00
CA MET A 1 9.68 5.13 -2.57
C MET A 1 9.98 4.00 -3.56
N ILE A 2 9.66 4.16 -4.86
CA ILE A 2 9.85 3.10 -5.88
C ILE A 2 11.26 2.52 -5.85
N ASP A 3 12.30 3.34 -5.96
CA ASP A 3 13.67 2.84 -6.02
C ASP A 3 14.11 2.11 -4.75
N ALA A 4 13.63 2.56 -3.57
CA ALA A 4 13.88 1.88 -2.30
C ALA A 4 13.22 0.48 -2.27
N LEU A 5 12.01 0.35 -2.80
CA LEU A 5 11.32 -0.95 -2.92
C LEU A 5 11.98 -1.85 -3.97
N VAL A 6 12.42 -1.29 -5.10
CA VAL A 6 13.19 -2.04 -6.11
C VAL A 6 14.48 -2.58 -5.50
N GLY A 7 15.23 -1.73 -4.79
CA GLY A 7 16.44 -2.14 -4.08
C GLY A 7 16.15 -3.20 -3.01
N TYR A 8 15.07 -3.04 -2.25
CA TYR A 8 14.65 -4.03 -1.26
C TYR A 8 14.39 -5.40 -1.88
N PHE A 9 13.54 -5.49 -2.91
CA PHE A 9 13.19 -6.76 -3.54
C PHE A 9 14.38 -7.39 -4.26
N HIS A 10 15.23 -6.57 -4.89
CA HIS A 10 16.49 -7.04 -5.47
C HIS A 10 17.45 -7.59 -4.42
N GLY A 11 17.55 -6.96 -3.24
CA GLY A 11 18.36 -7.48 -2.14
C GLY A 11 17.72 -8.70 -1.48
N GLN A 12 16.39 -8.76 -1.42
CA GLN A 12 15.65 -9.86 -0.80
C GLN A 12 15.90 -11.18 -1.52
N ARG A 13 15.96 -11.20 -2.86
CA ARG A 13 16.30 -12.42 -3.60
C ARG A 13 17.71 -12.95 -3.27
N ILE A 14 18.67 -12.06 -3.05
CA ILE A 14 20.05 -12.44 -2.67
C ILE A 14 20.03 -13.04 -1.26
N ARG A 15 19.38 -12.36 -0.30
CA ARG A 15 19.24 -12.88 1.06
C ARG A 15 18.48 -14.20 1.13
N ILE A 16 17.49 -14.41 0.25
CA ILE A 16 16.79 -15.69 0.10
C ILE A 16 17.76 -16.77 -0.38
N GLN A 17 18.58 -16.49 -1.40
CA GLN A 17 19.57 -17.42 -1.90
C GLN A 17 20.57 -17.79 -0.80
N ASP A 18 21.18 -16.79 -0.15
CA ASP A 18 22.17 -16.97 0.93
C ASP A 18 21.62 -17.80 2.10
N GLU A 19 20.33 -17.63 2.42
CA GLU A 19 19.67 -18.39 3.48
C GLU A 19 19.21 -19.78 2.99
N LEU A 20 18.86 -19.94 1.72
CA LEU A 20 18.33 -21.20 1.20
C LEU A 20 19.44 -22.20 0.87
N GLU A 21 20.52 -21.76 0.21
CA GLU A 21 21.61 -22.61 -0.27
C GLU A 21 22.22 -23.55 0.79
N PRO A 22 22.60 -23.10 1.99
CA PRO A 22 23.16 -23.99 3.02
C PRO A 22 22.13 -24.98 3.60
N ARG A 23 20.85 -24.85 3.24
CA ARG A 23 19.75 -25.68 3.74
C ARG A 23 19.29 -26.72 2.73
N ILE A 24 19.93 -26.80 1.56
CA ILE A 24 19.56 -27.76 0.52
C ILE A 24 20.20 -29.12 0.88
N PRO A 25 19.41 -30.12 1.29
CA PRO A 25 19.94 -31.44 1.57
C PRO A 25 20.23 -32.19 0.26
N ASP A 26 21.13 -33.17 0.33
CA ASP A 26 21.47 -34.02 -0.82
C ASP A 26 20.24 -34.74 -1.42
N ASP A 27 19.25 -35.08 -0.58
CA ASP A 27 18.02 -35.77 -0.99
C ASP A 27 16.86 -34.85 -1.38
N ARG A 28 17.09 -33.52 -1.39
CA ARG A 28 16.13 -32.46 -1.77
C ARG A 28 14.76 -32.54 -1.10
N LYS A 29 14.64 -32.93 0.17
CA LYS A 29 13.33 -32.97 0.84
C LYS A 29 13.10 -31.81 1.81
N ALA A 30 11.86 -31.33 1.83
CA ALA A 30 11.31 -30.47 2.88
C ALA A 30 12.15 -29.22 3.22
N ILE A 31 12.48 -28.42 2.20
CA ILE A 31 13.31 -27.21 2.35
C ILE A 31 12.42 -26.00 2.65
N GLN A 32 12.68 -25.28 3.76
CA GLN A 32 11.95 -24.07 4.12
C GLN A 32 12.87 -23.02 4.77
N LEU A 33 12.61 -21.75 4.45
CA LEU A 33 13.26 -20.62 5.12
C LEU A 33 12.65 -20.41 6.52
N PRO A 34 13.48 -20.17 7.54
CA PRO A 34 13.03 -20.17 8.94
C PRO A 34 12.24 -18.91 9.29
N LEU A 35 11.39 -18.97 10.31
CA LEU A 35 10.58 -17.83 10.75
C LEU A 35 11.40 -16.56 11.10
N PRO A 36 12.56 -16.65 11.78
CA PRO A 36 13.42 -15.49 12.02
C PRO A 36 13.84 -14.73 10.75
N PHE A 37 14.07 -15.43 9.63
CA PHE A 37 14.37 -14.79 8.34
C PHE A 37 13.21 -13.90 7.89
N TRP A 38 11.99 -14.44 7.84
CA TRP A 38 10.80 -13.69 7.42
C TRP A 38 10.48 -12.52 8.37
N ASN A 39 10.71 -12.69 9.67
CA ASN A 39 10.57 -11.59 10.63
C ASN A 39 11.56 -10.45 10.38
N ALA A 40 12.78 -10.75 9.93
CA ALA A 40 13.76 -9.74 9.56
C ALA A 40 13.35 -9.01 8.26
N GLU A 41 12.82 -9.75 7.28
CA GLU A 41 12.29 -9.19 6.04
C GLU A 41 11.10 -8.25 6.29
N GLU A 42 10.17 -8.60 7.18
CA GLU A 42 9.05 -7.73 7.58
C GLU A 42 9.55 -6.43 8.22
N LYS A 43 10.52 -6.51 9.13
CA LYS A 43 11.11 -5.34 9.80
C LYS A 43 11.82 -4.42 8.82
N SER A 44 12.60 -4.99 7.90
CA SER A 44 13.31 -4.23 6.87
C SER A 44 12.34 -3.54 5.90
N LEU A 45 11.28 -4.22 5.48
CA LEU A 45 10.28 -3.61 4.62
C LEU A 45 9.50 -2.50 5.35
N LEU A 46 9.20 -2.71 6.64
CA LEU A 46 8.49 -1.72 7.44
C LEU A 46 9.29 -0.44 7.61
N SER A 47 10.61 -0.54 7.86
CA SER A 47 11.46 0.65 7.98
C SER A 47 11.55 1.44 6.67
N ILE A 48 11.43 0.75 5.52
CA ILE A 48 11.36 1.40 4.20
C ILE A 48 10.00 2.08 3.99
N LEU A 49 8.90 1.39 4.24
CA LEU A 49 7.56 1.86 3.89
C LEU A 49 6.99 2.90 4.85
N LEU A 50 7.19 2.72 6.16
CA LEU A 50 6.54 3.53 7.19
C LEU A 50 6.74 5.04 7.00
N PRO A 51 7.96 5.56 6.74
CA PRO A 51 8.14 7.00 6.55
C PRO A 51 7.37 7.56 5.35
N PHE A 52 7.19 6.76 4.28
CA PHE A 52 6.41 7.21 3.14
C PHE A 52 4.90 7.14 3.40
N LEU A 53 4.44 6.11 4.12
CA LEU A 53 3.03 5.99 4.51
C LEU A 53 2.62 7.16 5.42
N GLN A 54 3.48 7.53 6.37
CA GLN A 54 3.29 8.68 7.25
C GLN A 54 3.22 9.98 6.45
N ARG A 55 4.25 10.29 5.64
CA ARG A 55 4.25 11.49 4.81
C ARG A 55 3.06 11.58 3.86
N GLY A 56 2.63 10.45 3.28
CA GLY A 56 1.45 10.43 2.42
C GLY A 56 0.18 10.80 3.19
N ALA A 57 -0.02 10.21 4.38
CA ALA A 57 -1.17 10.50 5.22
C ALA A 57 -1.15 11.93 5.77
N GLU A 58 -0.01 12.41 6.22
CA GLU A 58 0.17 13.81 6.65
C GLU A 58 -0.05 14.79 5.49
N GLY A 59 0.41 14.45 4.28
CA GLY A 59 0.15 15.25 3.08
C GLY A 59 -1.34 15.40 2.78
N GLY A 60 -2.13 14.33 2.94
CA GLY A 60 -3.58 14.40 2.81
C GLY A 60 -4.23 15.28 3.89
N VAL A 61 -3.74 15.23 5.14
CA VAL A 61 -4.20 16.17 6.19
C VAL A 61 -3.88 17.62 5.81
N GLY A 62 -2.66 17.87 5.32
CA GLY A 62 -2.19 19.20 4.93
C GLY A 62 -3.02 19.86 3.82
N VAL A 63 -3.59 19.07 2.91
CA VAL A 63 -4.51 19.60 1.88
C VAL A 63 -5.81 20.12 2.50
N GLN A 64 -6.39 19.38 3.43
CA GLN A 64 -7.58 19.85 4.15
C GLN A 64 -7.27 21.05 5.04
N GLN A 65 -6.09 21.09 5.64
CA GLN A 65 -5.61 22.26 6.36
C GLN A 65 -5.57 23.51 5.46
N ALA A 66 -4.95 23.40 4.28
CA ALA A 66 -4.86 24.52 3.35
C ALA A 66 -6.24 25.01 2.88
N ILE A 67 -7.19 24.10 2.65
CA ILE A 67 -8.57 24.46 2.26
C ILE A 67 -9.24 25.29 3.36
N VAL A 68 -9.23 24.78 4.60
CA VAL A 68 -9.93 25.40 5.74
C VAL A 68 -9.26 26.72 6.16
N GLU A 69 -7.93 26.79 6.19
CA GLU A 69 -7.21 28.04 6.45
C GLU A 69 -7.46 29.07 5.35
N GLY A 70 -7.60 28.62 4.09
CA GLY A 70 -8.01 29.47 2.97
C GLY A 70 -9.42 30.07 3.12
N MET A 71 -10.29 29.44 3.93
CA MET A 71 -11.58 30.00 4.33
C MET A 71 -11.47 31.01 5.49
N GLY A 72 -10.26 31.27 5.99
CA GLY A 72 -10.00 32.16 7.13
C GLY A 72 -10.29 31.53 8.50
N ILE A 73 -10.40 30.21 8.57
CA ILE A 73 -10.75 29.48 9.80
C ILE A 73 -9.49 28.84 10.38
N GLY A 74 -9.07 29.31 11.56
CA GLY A 74 -7.95 28.73 12.31
C GLY A 74 -8.42 27.57 13.18
N ILE A 75 -7.94 26.35 12.89
CA ILE A 75 -8.23 25.14 13.67
C ILE A 75 -6.92 24.53 14.18
N ASP A 76 -6.96 23.87 15.33
CA ASP A 76 -5.85 23.04 15.79
C ASP A 76 -5.80 21.71 15.01
N TRP A 77 -4.73 21.53 14.24
CA TRP A 77 -4.50 20.35 13.39
C TRP A 77 -3.72 19.23 14.08
N THR A 78 -3.33 19.41 15.34
CA THR A 78 -2.52 18.44 16.10
C THR A 78 -3.17 17.05 16.12
N LEU A 79 -4.47 16.99 16.38
CA LEU A 79 -5.20 15.72 16.43
C LEU A 79 -5.31 15.04 15.04
N PRO A 80 -5.74 15.72 13.95
CA PRO A 80 -5.68 15.17 12.60
C PRO A 80 -4.33 14.59 12.18
N PHE A 81 -3.22 15.30 12.43
CA PHE A 81 -1.88 14.81 12.12
C PHE A 81 -1.49 13.58 12.97
N THR A 82 -1.84 13.60 14.25
CA THR A 82 -1.59 12.46 15.16
C THR A 82 -2.32 11.20 14.68
N GLU A 83 -3.60 11.33 14.34
CA GLU A 83 -4.42 10.23 13.84
C GLU A 83 -3.94 9.70 12.47
N ALA A 84 -3.46 10.58 11.59
CA ALA A 84 -2.88 10.18 10.32
C ALA A 84 -1.58 9.36 10.52
N ALA A 85 -0.71 9.81 11.43
CA ALA A 85 0.52 9.11 11.77
C ALA A 85 0.26 7.75 12.45
N ASP A 86 -0.73 7.67 13.34
CA ASP A 86 -1.16 6.43 13.99
C ASP A 86 -1.75 5.42 13.00
N TRP A 87 -2.58 5.91 12.08
CA TRP A 87 -3.08 5.08 10.99
C TRP A 87 -1.92 4.49 10.18
N ALA A 88 -0.93 5.31 9.80
CA ALA A 88 0.20 4.86 8.98
C ALA A 88 1.02 3.77 9.69
N ARG A 89 1.26 3.89 11.00
CA ARG A 89 1.91 2.85 11.83
C ARG A 89 1.14 1.54 11.80
N LYS A 90 -0.17 1.60 12.10
CA LYS A 90 -1.04 0.41 12.15
C LYS A 90 -1.20 -0.25 10.79
N TYR A 91 -1.36 0.55 9.75
CA TYR A 91 -1.53 0.07 8.37
C TYR A 91 -0.23 -0.53 7.84
N GLY A 92 0.90 0.14 8.02
CA GLY A 92 2.22 -0.35 7.62
C GLY A 92 2.51 -1.74 8.17
N GLY A 93 2.26 -1.98 9.46
CA GLY A 93 2.43 -3.30 10.06
C GLY A 93 1.57 -4.41 9.43
N LYS A 94 0.36 -4.09 8.98
CA LYS A 94 -0.51 -5.05 8.27
C LYS A 94 -0.06 -5.28 6.83
N LEU A 95 0.31 -4.21 6.15
CA LEU A 95 0.78 -4.23 4.78
C LEU A 95 2.03 -5.11 4.64
N VAL A 96 3.05 -4.90 5.48
CA VAL A 96 4.32 -5.65 5.38
C VAL A 96 4.14 -7.13 5.63
N LYS A 97 3.24 -7.51 6.55
CA LYS A 97 2.87 -8.92 6.77
C LYS A 97 2.25 -9.52 5.51
N GLY A 98 1.33 -8.80 4.87
CA GLY A 98 0.70 -9.24 3.62
C GLY A 98 1.72 -9.41 2.49
N VAL A 99 2.55 -8.39 2.25
CA VAL A 99 3.59 -8.40 1.20
C VAL A 99 4.61 -9.52 1.43
N THR A 100 5.06 -9.69 2.68
CA THR A 100 6.06 -10.71 3.05
C THR A 100 5.48 -12.11 2.95
N ARG A 101 4.24 -12.33 3.41
CA ARG A 101 3.54 -13.61 3.24
C ARG A 101 3.43 -14.00 1.77
N THR A 102 3.01 -13.09 0.90
CA THR A 102 2.94 -13.38 -0.54
C THR A 102 4.30 -13.73 -1.14
N THR A 103 5.38 -13.06 -0.73
CA THR A 103 6.73 -13.48 -1.15
C THR A 103 7.06 -14.88 -0.63
N LYS A 104 6.81 -15.15 0.65
CA LYS A 104 7.07 -16.45 1.29
C LYS A 104 6.36 -17.59 0.58
N ASP A 105 5.08 -17.41 0.25
CA ASP A 105 4.28 -18.43 -0.44
C ASP A 105 4.84 -18.74 -1.83
N ARG A 106 5.29 -17.71 -2.56
CA ARG A 106 5.89 -17.88 -3.90
C ARG A 106 7.25 -18.56 -3.85
N VAL A 107 8.10 -18.20 -2.89
CA VAL A 107 9.38 -18.91 -2.65
C VAL A 107 9.12 -20.37 -2.29
N GLY A 108 8.18 -20.64 -1.39
CA GLY A 108 7.80 -22.00 -1.02
C GLY A 108 7.30 -22.82 -2.21
N THR A 109 6.50 -22.20 -3.09
CA THR A 109 6.00 -22.83 -4.32
C THR A 109 7.14 -23.14 -5.29
N ALA A 110 8.07 -22.20 -5.53
CA ALA A 110 9.21 -22.41 -6.41
C ALA A 110 10.11 -23.55 -5.91
N VAL A 111 10.38 -23.59 -4.61
CA VAL A 111 11.17 -24.66 -3.98
C VAL A 111 10.45 -26.01 -4.07
N ALA A 112 9.15 -26.06 -3.76
CA ALA A 112 8.38 -27.31 -3.86
C ALA A 112 8.37 -27.86 -5.29
N ASN A 113 8.10 -27.00 -6.29
CA ASN A 113 8.11 -27.40 -7.70
C ASN A 113 9.47 -27.92 -8.15
N TRP A 114 10.56 -27.35 -7.65
CA TRP A 114 11.92 -27.79 -7.96
C TRP A 114 12.25 -29.15 -7.31
N ILE A 115 11.80 -29.39 -6.08
CA ILE A 115 11.94 -30.67 -5.38
C ILE A 115 11.26 -31.80 -6.17
N GLU A 116 10.10 -31.52 -6.78
CA GLU A 116 9.33 -32.49 -7.56
C GLU A 116 9.93 -32.80 -8.95
N GLN A 117 10.95 -32.06 -9.38
CA GLN A 117 11.61 -32.20 -10.69
C GLN A 117 13.07 -32.64 -10.54
N PRO A 118 13.35 -33.95 -10.47
CA PRO A 118 14.69 -34.48 -10.18
C PRO A 118 15.73 -34.15 -11.27
N ASP A 119 15.28 -33.86 -12.49
CA ASP A 119 16.12 -33.43 -13.62
C ASP A 119 16.58 -31.97 -13.51
N LYS A 120 15.92 -31.15 -12.67
CA LYS A 120 16.29 -29.74 -12.47
C LYS A 120 17.50 -29.61 -11.58
N THR A 121 18.31 -28.60 -11.84
CA THR A 121 19.55 -28.27 -11.12
C THR A 121 19.33 -27.09 -10.17
N LEU A 122 20.29 -26.84 -9.27
CA LEU A 122 20.23 -25.67 -8.40
C LEU A 122 20.18 -24.33 -9.18
N PRO A 123 20.95 -24.15 -10.27
CA PRO A 123 20.76 -23.00 -11.17
C PRO A 123 19.33 -22.82 -11.70
N ASP A 124 18.59 -23.90 -11.97
CA ASP A 124 17.19 -23.79 -12.43
C ASP A 124 16.27 -23.21 -11.35
N LEU A 125 16.48 -23.57 -10.08
CA LEU A 125 15.75 -22.98 -8.95
C LEU A 125 16.05 -21.47 -8.85
N TRP A 126 17.33 -21.09 -8.97
CA TRP A 126 17.72 -19.68 -8.92
C TRP A 126 17.13 -18.89 -10.06
N GLN A 127 17.14 -19.43 -11.28
CA GLN A 127 16.49 -18.79 -12.42
C GLN A 127 14.99 -18.63 -12.17
N SER A 128 14.31 -19.66 -11.67
CA SER A 128 12.87 -19.58 -11.33
C SER A 128 12.57 -18.52 -10.28
N LEU A 129 13.41 -18.37 -9.25
CA LEU A 129 13.25 -17.34 -8.23
C LEU A 129 13.58 -15.94 -8.78
N MET A 130 14.56 -15.82 -9.68
CA MET A 130 14.95 -14.56 -10.30
C MET A 130 13.87 -14.01 -11.24
N ASP A 131 13.19 -14.90 -11.97
CA ASP A 131 12.12 -14.54 -12.90
C ASP A 131 10.76 -14.34 -12.21
N ASP A 132 10.67 -14.67 -10.92
CA ASP A 132 9.43 -14.55 -10.16
C ASP A 132 9.00 -13.08 -9.98
N HIS A 133 7.73 -12.81 -10.28
CA HIS A 133 7.15 -11.48 -10.17
C HIS A 133 7.23 -10.85 -8.76
N ALA A 134 7.40 -11.65 -7.70
CA ALA A 134 7.60 -11.16 -6.32
C ALA A 134 8.79 -10.21 -6.20
N PHE A 135 9.82 -10.36 -7.03
CA PHE A 135 11.02 -9.53 -6.98
C PHE A 135 11.08 -8.48 -8.10
N SER A 136 10.02 -8.40 -8.91
CA SER A 136 9.99 -7.53 -10.08
C SER A 136 9.86 -6.05 -9.73
N ARG A 137 10.47 -5.21 -10.57
CA ARG A 137 10.24 -3.76 -10.56
C ARG A 137 8.76 -3.40 -10.73
N ALA A 138 8.02 -4.20 -11.49
CA ALA A 138 6.58 -4.00 -11.70
C ALA A 138 5.81 -4.11 -10.39
N ARG A 139 6.07 -5.15 -9.57
CA ARG A 139 5.46 -5.29 -8.24
C ARG A 139 5.85 -4.14 -7.32
N ALA A 140 7.13 -3.76 -7.30
CA ALA A 140 7.61 -2.63 -6.50
C ALA A 140 6.87 -1.33 -6.84
N LYS A 141 6.67 -1.06 -8.14
CA LYS A 141 5.93 0.10 -8.64
C LYS A 141 4.44 0.03 -8.26
N LEU A 142 3.81 -1.13 -8.40
CA LEU A 142 2.41 -1.33 -8.01
C LEU A 142 2.18 -1.06 -6.53
N ILE A 143 3.01 -1.63 -5.65
CA ILE A 143 2.97 -1.34 -4.21
C ILE A 143 3.14 0.17 -4.01
N ALA A 144 4.19 0.77 -4.55
CA ALA A 144 4.45 2.19 -4.32
C ALA A 144 3.27 3.11 -4.68
N ILE A 145 2.68 2.92 -5.86
CA ILE A 145 1.54 3.70 -6.33
C ILE A 145 0.32 3.47 -5.41
N THR A 146 0.00 2.21 -5.16
CA THR A 146 -1.18 1.83 -4.35
C THR A 146 -1.10 2.42 -2.96
N GLU A 147 0.06 2.30 -2.32
CA GLU A 147 0.26 2.75 -0.95
C GLU A 147 0.33 4.27 -0.85
N THR A 148 0.95 4.96 -1.80
CA THR A 148 0.89 6.43 -1.84
C THR A 148 -0.54 6.94 -1.99
N THR A 149 -1.32 6.34 -2.91
CA THR A 149 -2.74 6.69 -3.09
C THR A 149 -3.56 6.40 -1.82
N ALA A 150 -3.36 5.24 -1.20
CA ALA A 150 -4.07 4.86 0.03
C ALA A 150 -3.74 5.81 1.18
N SER A 151 -2.45 6.13 1.39
CA SER A 151 -2.01 7.03 2.44
C SER A 151 -2.59 8.42 2.28
N TYR A 152 -2.48 8.99 1.07
CA TYR A 152 -2.96 10.33 0.80
C TYR A 152 -4.48 10.46 0.97
N ALA A 153 -5.24 9.56 0.33
CA ALA A 153 -6.71 9.54 0.47
C ALA A 153 -7.13 9.32 1.93
N ARG A 154 -6.39 8.53 2.69
CA ARG A 154 -6.68 8.34 4.11
C ARG A 154 -6.47 9.62 4.92
N GLY A 155 -5.39 10.35 4.65
CA GLY A 155 -5.07 11.62 5.29
C GLY A 155 -6.21 12.62 5.19
N GLU A 156 -6.66 12.87 3.96
CA GLU A 156 -7.79 13.76 3.70
C GLU A 156 -9.05 13.33 4.47
N GLN A 157 -9.36 12.04 4.43
CA GLN A 157 -10.52 11.53 5.14
C GLN A 157 -10.37 11.59 6.67
N VAL A 158 -9.16 11.49 7.22
CA VAL A 158 -8.91 11.63 8.67
C VAL A 158 -9.20 13.07 9.07
N ALA A 159 -8.59 14.03 8.38
CA ALA A 159 -8.82 15.45 8.60
C ALA A 159 -10.31 15.80 8.56
N ALA A 160 -10.99 15.49 7.45
CA ALA A 160 -12.41 15.80 7.30
C ALA A 160 -13.28 15.11 8.36
N ARG A 161 -12.98 13.86 8.74
CA ARG A 161 -13.72 13.17 9.81
C ARG A 161 -13.57 13.84 11.17
N GLU A 162 -12.38 14.28 11.53
CA GLU A 162 -12.17 14.93 12.83
C GLU A 162 -12.86 16.30 12.86
N LEU A 163 -12.83 17.04 11.76
CA LEU A 163 -13.55 18.31 11.64
C LEU A 163 -15.08 18.14 11.65
N GLU A 164 -15.60 17.11 10.97
CA GLU A 164 -17.02 16.76 10.99
C GLU A 164 -17.48 16.39 12.41
N LYS A 165 -16.71 15.56 13.14
CA LYS A 165 -17.01 15.21 14.53
C LYS A 165 -17.00 16.42 15.47
N ALA A 166 -16.12 17.37 15.23
CA ALA A 166 -16.02 18.60 16.01
C ALA A 166 -17.13 19.62 15.66
N GLY A 167 -17.95 19.34 14.64
CA GLY A 167 -19.06 20.19 14.23
C GLY A 167 -18.65 21.42 13.42
N TYR A 168 -17.40 21.48 12.93
CA TYR A 168 -16.95 22.61 12.11
C TYR A 168 -17.57 22.60 10.72
N PHE A 169 -17.73 21.42 10.13
CA PHE A 169 -18.19 21.26 8.75
C PHE A 169 -19.02 19.98 8.59
N GLU A 170 -19.99 20.03 7.68
CA GLU A 170 -20.46 18.85 6.97
C GLU A 170 -19.58 18.63 5.73
N TYR A 171 -19.53 17.39 5.22
CA TYR A 171 -18.71 17.09 4.06
C TYR A 171 -19.48 16.35 2.97
N GLU A 172 -19.20 16.70 1.72
CA GLU A 172 -19.36 15.80 0.58
C GLU A 172 -17.99 15.20 0.22
N LYS A 173 -17.99 13.99 -0.34
CA LYS A 173 -16.79 13.40 -0.95
C LYS A 173 -16.99 13.31 -2.44
N GLU A 174 -16.01 13.79 -3.19
CA GLU A 174 -15.98 13.69 -4.64
C GLU A 174 -14.81 12.80 -5.08
N TRP A 175 -15.07 11.77 -5.88
CA TRP A 175 -14.02 10.92 -6.42
C TRP A 175 -13.37 11.57 -7.64
N GLN A 176 -12.04 11.60 -7.66
CA GLN A 176 -11.27 12.14 -8.76
C GLN A 176 -10.33 11.08 -9.34
N THR A 177 -10.27 11.02 -10.67
CA THR A 177 -9.32 10.18 -11.38
C THR A 177 -8.15 11.01 -11.87
N ALA A 178 -7.06 10.36 -12.27
CA ALA A 178 -5.94 11.03 -12.93
C ALA A 178 -6.31 11.76 -14.23
N ALA A 179 -7.54 11.59 -14.73
CA ALA A 179 -8.10 12.26 -15.90
C ALA A 179 -7.22 12.14 -17.17
N ASP A 180 -6.50 11.03 -17.29
CA ASP A 180 -5.67 10.69 -18.44
C ASP A 180 -6.15 9.41 -19.15
N ASP A 181 -5.61 9.14 -20.34
CA ASP A 181 -5.98 7.97 -21.15
C ASP A 181 -5.68 6.62 -20.46
N SER A 182 -4.87 6.65 -19.40
CA SER A 182 -4.49 5.49 -18.60
C SER A 182 -5.44 5.21 -17.43
N VAL A 183 -6.53 5.97 -17.26
CA VAL A 183 -7.57 5.68 -16.27
C VAL A 183 -8.30 4.38 -16.65
N CYS A 184 -8.33 3.42 -15.73
CA CYS A 184 -8.89 2.10 -15.98
C CYS A 184 -10.44 2.10 -16.04
N PRO A 185 -11.08 1.06 -16.62
CA PRO A 185 -12.54 0.95 -16.67
C PRO A 185 -13.27 0.82 -15.32
N ILE A 186 -12.52 0.57 -14.23
CA ILE A 186 -13.05 0.56 -12.84
C ILE A 186 -13.23 2.00 -12.36
N CYS A 187 -12.22 2.85 -12.55
CA CYS A 187 -12.21 4.21 -12.02
C CYS A 187 -12.85 5.25 -12.95
N ARG A 188 -12.84 5.01 -14.27
CA ARG A 188 -13.39 5.97 -15.27
C ARG A 188 -14.82 6.44 -14.94
N PRO A 189 -15.75 5.53 -14.55
CA PRO A 189 -17.11 5.93 -14.19
C PRO A 189 -17.22 6.77 -12.91
N LEU A 190 -16.21 6.73 -12.03
CA LEU A 190 -16.22 7.40 -10.73
C LEU A 190 -15.79 8.87 -10.83
N GLN A 191 -15.37 9.37 -12.01
CA GLN A 191 -14.92 10.74 -12.17
C GLN A 191 -16.03 11.74 -11.80
N GLY A 192 -15.79 12.53 -10.75
CA GLY A 192 -16.75 13.53 -10.26
C GLY A 192 -17.94 12.94 -9.51
N GLU A 193 -17.97 11.62 -9.25
CA GLU A 193 -19.02 11.01 -8.43
C GLU A 193 -18.97 11.59 -7.02
N ARG A 194 -20.14 11.92 -6.46
CA ARG A 194 -20.27 12.53 -5.13
C ARG A 194 -21.10 11.68 -4.19
N VAL A 195 -20.69 11.63 -2.92
CA VAL A 195 -21.45 11.00 -1.83
C VAL A 195 -21.47 11.90 -0.59
N GLN A 196 -22.62 11.96 0.09
CA GLN A 196 -22.81 12.78 1.28
C GLN A 196 -22.13 12.13 2.50
N GLY A 197 -21.34 12.93 3.23
CA GLY A 197 -20.72 12.56 4.49
C GLY A 197 -19.37 11.87 4.35
N THR A 198 -18.50 12.08 5.35
CA THR A 198 -17.14 11.52 5.33
C THR A 198 -17.11 9.97 5.33
N ARG A 199 -18.17 9.35 5.85
CA ARG A 199 -18.28 7.88 6.04
C ARG A 199 -19.00 7.14 4.92
N ALA A 200 -19.64 7.85 3.98
CA ALA A 200 -20.35 7.20 2.87
C ALA A 200 -19.42 6.37 1.98
N ASN A 201 -19.99 5.42 1.26
CA ASN A 201 -19.24 4.62 0.29
C ASN A 201 -19.62 5.08 -1.12
N PHE A 202 -18.63 5.10 -2.01
CA PHE A 202 -18.83 5.07 -3.45
C PHE A 202 -19.24 3.67 -3.88
N ASP A 203 -20.17 3.56 -4.81
CA ASP A 203 -20.52 2.28 -5.42
C ASP A 203 -19.56 2.00 -6.58
N THR A 204 -18.72 0.99 -6.45
CA THR A 204 -17.68 0.70 -7.43
C THR A 204 -17.80 -0.72 -7.95
N LYS A 205 -17.25 -0.98 -9.14
CA LYS A 205 -17.23 -2.34 -9.74
C LYS A 205 -16.51 -3.40 -8.90
N VAL A 206 -15.74 -2.99 -7.90
CA VAL A 206 -15.04 -3.88 -6.95
C VAL A 206 -15.71 -3.92 -5.57
N GLY A 207 -16.94 -3.40 -5.47
CA GLY A 207 -17.71 -3.28 -4.23
C GLY A 207 -17.66 -1.87 -3.62
N PRO A 208 -18.37 -1.66 -2.50
CA PRO A 208 -18.45 -0.35 -1.86
C PRO A 208 -17.11 0.07 -1.26
N LEU A 209 -16.64 1.29 -1.58
CA LEU A 209 -15.36 1.83 -1.11
C LEU A 209 -15.53 3.20 -0.46
N LYS A 210 -14.77 3.47 0.61
CA LYS A 210 -14.76 4.81 1.25
C LYS A 210 -13.97 5.86 0.47
N GLY A 211 -13.18 5.42 -0.51
CA GLY A 211 -12.28 6.21 -1.33
C GLY A 211 -11.20 5.30 -1.96
N PRO A 212 -10.27 5.85 -2.74
CA PRO A 212 -9.22 5.09 -3.40
C PRO A 212 -8.18 4.54 -2.40
N PRO A 213 -7.38 3.53 -2.80
CA PRO A 213 -7.33 2.92 -4.14
C PRO A 213 -8.45 1.90 -4.37
N ALA A 214 -8.97 1.83 -5.60
CA ALA A 214 -9.93 0.78 -6.00
C ALA A 214 -9.24 -0.54 -6.40
N HIS A 215 -7.98 -0.49 -6.82
CA HIS A 215 -7.21 -1.65 -7.26
C HIS A 215 -5.71 -1.35 -7.15
N PRO A 216 -4.83 -2.37 -7.26
CA PRO A 216 -3.39 -2.15 -7.33
C PRO A 216 -3.00 -1.21 -8.49
N GLY A 217 -2.18 -0.21 -8.21
CA GLY A 217 -1.76 0.80 -9.20
C GLY A 217 -2.79 1.90 -9.48
N CYS A 218 -3.89 1.97 -8.71
CA CYS A 218 -4.85 3.07 -8.79
C CYS A 218 -4.17 4.41 -8.47
N ARG A 219 -4.44 5.44 -9.27
CA ARG A 219 -3.91 6.82 -9.11
C ARG A 219 -5.01 7.85 -8.82
N CYS A 220 -6.16 7.40 -8.36
CA CYS A 220 -7.29 8.26 -8.02
C CYS A 220 -7.09 8.90 -6.63
N TRP A 221 -7.85 9.96 -6.35
CA TRP A 221 -7.94 10.56 -5.02
C TRP A 221 -9.40 10.91 -4.72
N VAL A 222 -9.66 11.41 -3.51
CA VAL A 222 -10.95 12.00 -3.14
C VAL A 222 -10.69 13.45 -2.81
N ASN A 223 -11.59 14.34 -3.23
CA ASN A 223 -11.69 15.67 -2.66
C ASN A 223 -12.71 15.59 -1.51
N MET A 224 -12.32 16.01 -0.31
CA MET A 224 -13.28 16.28 0.75
C MET A 224 -13.73 17.73 0.61
N VAL A 225 -15.02 17.94 0.35
CA VAL A 225 -15.62 19.27 0.11
C VAL A 225 -16.34 19.71 1.38
N PRO A 226 -15.78 20.65 2.16
CA PRO A 226 -16.41 21.14 3.39
C PRO A 226 -17.58 22.07 3.06
N ALA A 227 -18.66 21.95 3.83
CA ALA A 227 -19.78 22.89 3.89
C ALA A 227 -19.98 23.31 5.35
N VAL A 228 -20.19 24.61 5.59
CA VAL A 228 -20.53 25.09 6.94
C VAL A 228 -21.95 24.60 7.27
N PRO A 229 -22.19 23.97 8.43
CA PRO A 229 -23.53 23.53 8.81
C PRO A 229 -24.47 24.74 8.87
N SER A 230 -25.70 24.58 8.37
CA SER A 230 -26.75 25.61 8.38
C SER A 230 -27.28 25.91 9.77
#